data_AF-A0A945GGB1-F1
#
_entry.id   AF-A0A945GGB1-F1
#
_cell.length_a   1.000
_cell.length_b   1.000
_cell.length_c   1.000
_cell.angle_alpha   90.00
_cell.angle_beta   90.00
_cell.angle_gamma   90.00
#
_symmetry.space_group_name_H-M   'P 1'
#
loop_
_entity.id
_entity.type
_entity.pdbx_description
1 polymer ?
#
loop_
_entity_poly.entity_id
_entity_poly.type
_entity_poly.pdbx_seq_one_letter_code
_entity_poly.pdbx_strand_id
1 'polypeptide(L)'
;MKKKVIILISIISIVVIGIIFCLIFNKKNNYNVNGFTCHIGHEEYKTSIGVIIDNETVQEYNKIIEELEELEDGYEKYFNLALNYRNLDDLDNACLYVLKSISFNEKYLAYSMLGTIYEEREDYLQSEKAFLRALSLNNQHINTYKKLGSLYYIKMRKYPDAMYKYYVDAIKITNYNLELTKHYASYLERINDIEYAINVWNGILGEEGESEVINNKILELEKKLEEQS
;
A
#
# COMPACT_ATOMS: atom_id res chain seq x y z
N MET A 1 -1.45 35.19 -4.95
CA MET A 1 -1.13 35.63 -6.32
C MET A 1 0.30 36.18 -6.49
N LYS A 2 0.86 36.94 -5.54
CA LYS A 2 2.21 37.53 -5.69
C LYS A 2 3.38 36.52 -5.81
N LYS A 3 3.33 35.36 -5.14
CA LYS A 3 4.40 34.33 -5.24
C LYS A 3 4.51 33.67 -6.63
N LYS A 4 3.38 33.37 -7.29
CA LYS A 4 3.38 32.76 -8.64
C LYS A 4 3.92 33.73 -9.72
N VAL A 5 3.65 35.03 -9.57
CA VAL A 5 4.16 36.06 -10.49
C VAL A 5 5.65 36.29 -10.30
N ILE A 6 6.16 36.24 -9.06
CA ILE A 6 7.61 36.36 -8.79
C ILE A 6 8.38 35.18 -9.37
N ILE A 7 7.87 33.95 -9.22
CA ILE A 7 8.49 32.74 -9.79
C ILE A 7 8.50 32.81 -11.33
N LEU A 8 7.41 33.26 -11.95
CA LEU A 8 7.33 33.40 -13.40
C LEU A 8 8.30 34.47 -13.95
N ILE A 9 8.47 35.58 -13.23
CA ILE A 9 9.44 36.65 -13.59
C ILE A 9 10.88 36.15 -13.43
N SER A 10 11.16 35.33 -12.41
CA SER A 10 12.48 34.69 -12.23
C SER A 10 12.79 33.69 -13.35
N ILE A 11 11.80 32.89 -13.78
CA ILE A 11 11.94 31.93 -14.89
C ILE A 11 12.22 32.65 -16.22
N ILE A 12 11.50 33.74 -16.52
CA ILE A 12 11.73 34.53 -17.74
C ILE A 12 13.13 35.16 -17.71
N SER A 13 13.61 35.60 -16.55
CA SER A 13 14.93 36.20 -16.40
C SER A 13 16.06 35.20 -16.65
N ILE A 14 15.92 33.95 -16.18
CA ILE A 14 16.93 32.89 -16.35
C ILE A 14 16.99 32.40 -17.80
N VAL A 15 15.83 32.28 -18.46
CA VAL A 15 15.75 31.89 -19.89
C VAL A 15 16.36 32.97 -20.79
N VAL A 16 16.10 34.25 -20.51
CA VAL A 16 16.68 35.36 -21.27
C VAL A 16 18.21 35.45 -21.07
N ILE A 17 18.71 35.21 -19.86
CA ILE A 17 20.15 35.16 -19.57
C ILE A 17 20.82 33.98 -20.29
N GLY A 18 20.18 32.81 -20.31
CA GLY A 18 20.68 31.63 -21.03
C GLY A 18 20.77 31.84 -22.55
N ILE A 19 19.79 32.52 -23.15
CA ILE A 19 19.78 32.82 -24.60
C ILE A 19 20.87 33.84 -24.95
N ILE A 20 21.04 34.91 -24.15
CA ILE A 20 22.09 35.92 -24.35
C ILE A 20 23.47 35.29 -24.20
N PHE A 21 23.65 34.37 -23.26
CA PHE A 21 24.92 33.67 -23.04
C PHE A 21 25.27 32.71 -24.18
N CYS A 22 24.28 31.96 -24.70
CA CYS A 22 24.45 31.11 -25.88
C CYS A 22 24.85 31.90 -27.13
N LEU A 23 24.27 33.09 -27.37
CA LEU A 23 24.61 33.92 -28.54
C LEU A 23 26.04 34.49 -28.48
N ILE A 24 26.55 34.76 -27.28
CA ILE A 24 27.92 35.29 -27.10
C ILE A 24 28.98 34.19 -27.29
N PHE A 25 28.68 32.96 -26.85
CA PHE A 25 29.67 31.87 -26.85
C PHE A 25 29.74 31.07 -28.17
N ASN A 26 28.66 31.06 -28.97
CA ASN A 26 28.61 30.32 -30.24
C ASN A 26 29.54 30.89 -31.34
N LYS A 27 30.15 32.06 -31.12
CA LYS A 27 31.10 32.66 -32.08
C LYS A 27 32.50 32.04 -32.00
N LYS A 28 32.80 31.16 -31.04
CA LYS A 28 34.20 30.85 -30.69
C LYS A 28 34.71 29.42 -30.89
N ASN A 29 33.95 28.33 -30.87
CA ASN A 29 34.55 26.98 -31.00
C ASN A 29 33.62 25.92 -31.61
N ASN A 30 34.09 25.29 -32.70
CA ASN A 30 33.48 24.14 -33.38
C ASN A 30 33.81 22.83 -32.66
N TYR A 31 32.82 22.15 -32.06
CA TYR A 31 32.93 20.72 -31.69
C TYR A 31 31.63 19.98 -31.99
N ASN A 32 31.77 18.79 -32.58
CA ASN A 32 30.72 17.93 -33.11
C ASN A 32 30.47 16.78 -32.14
N VAL A 33 29.21 16.49 -31.76
CA VAL A 33 28.89 15.35 -30.88
C VAL A 33 27.71 14.56 -31.46
N ASN A 34 27.95 13.29 -31.77
CA ASN A 34 26.95 12.35 -32.28
C ASN A 34 26.07 11.84 -31.13
N GLY A 35 24.78 12.19 -31.12
CA GLY A 35 23.80 11.78 -30.12
C GLY A 35 22.89 10.64 -30.58
N PHE A 36 22.62 9.70 -29.68
CA PHE A 36 21.53 8.72 -29.81
C PHE A 36 20.17 9.40 -29.61
N THR A 37 19.17 8.94 -30.36
CA THR A 37 17.79 9.44 -30.37
C THR A 37 16.87 8.47 -29.65
N CYS A 38 16.01 8.98 -28.75
CA CYS A 38 14.83 8.24 -28.27
C CYS A 38 13.59 9.06 -28.65
N HIS A 39 12.60 8.39 -29.25
CA HIS A 39 11.38 8.99 -29.77
C HIS A 39 10.22 8.81 -28.79
N ILE A 40 9.74 9.91 -28.19
CA ILE A 40 8.33 10.06 -27.76
C ILE A 40 7.91 11.51 -28.06
N GLY A 41 6.68 11.69 -28.54
CA GLY A 41 6.25 12.80 -29.39
C GLY A 41 6.08 14.20 -28.78
N HIS A 42 6.52 15.17 -29.59
CA HIS A 42 5.94 16.49 -29.91
C HIS A 42 5.66 17.51 -28.78
N GLU A 43 6.70 18.18 -28.29
CA GLU A 43 7.05 19.58 -28.64
C GLU A 43 8.45 19.93 -28.10
N GLU A 44 9.25 20.61 -28.92
CA GLU A 44 10.72 20.61 -28.88
C GLU A 44 11.33 21.52 -27.80
N TYR A 45 11.90 20.91 -26.76
CA TYR A 45 13.00 21.51 -25.99
C TYR A 45 14.28 20.71 -26.19
N LYS A 46 14.84 20.78 -27.39
CA LYS A 46 16.24 20.42 -27.64
C LYS A 46 17.12 21.56 -27.10
N THR A 47 17.47 21.50 -25.83
CA THR A 47 18.68 22.18 -25.38
C THR A 47 19.76 21.13 -25.20
N SER A 48 20.61 21.03 -26.23
CA SER A 48 21.87 20.30 -26.19
C SER A 48 22.77 20.95 -25.15
N ILE A 49 22.63 20.56 -23.89
CA ILE A 49 23.46 21.06 -22.79
C ILE A 49 24.45 19.95 -22.42
N GLY A 50 25.56 19.92 -23.17
CA GLY A 50 26.85 19.58 -22.59
C GLY A 50 27.39 20.81 -21.87
N VAL A 51 26.73 21.22 -20.80
CA VAL A 51 27.20 22.30 -19.93
C VAL A 51 27.92 21.61 -18.79
N ILE A 52 29.13 22.08 -18.49
CA ILE A 52 29.76 21.83 -17.20
C ILE A 52 28.89 22.62 -16.21
N ILE A 53 27.84 21.96 -15.72
CA ILE A 53 26.94 22.50 -14.69
C ILE A 53 27.64 22.16 -13.37
N ASP A 54 28.06 23.18 -12.63
CA ASP A 54 28.60 22.98 -11.28
C ASP A 54 27.61 22.15 -10.46
N ASN A 55 28.11 21.20 -9.67
CA ASN A 55 27.29 20.24 -8.93
C ASN A 55 26.15 20.90 -8.12
N GLU A 56 26.33 22.13 -7.65
CA GLU A 56 25.31 22.91 -6.93
C GLU A 56 24.09 23.23 -7.82
N THR A 57 24.30 23.63 -9.07
CA THR A 57 23.22 23.92 -10.02
C THR A 57 22.51 22.65 -10.53
N VAL A 58 23.22 21.52 -10.60
CA VAL A 58 22.58 20.20 -10.84
C VAL A 58 21.73 19.79 -9.63
N GLN A 59 22.24 20.01 -8.41
CA GLN A 59 21.50 19.70 -7.18
C GLN A 59 20.24 20.55 -7.04
N GLU A 60 20.32 21.85 -7.35
CA GLU A 60 19.16 22.75 -7.26
C GLU A 60 18.12 22.43 -8.35
N TYR A 61 18.56 22.05 -9.56
CA TYR A 61 17.67 21.59 -10.62
C TYR A 61 17.03 20.22 -10.32
N ASN A 62 17.79 19.27 -9.77
CA ASN A 62 17.26 17.98 -9.31
C ASN A 62 16.26 18.16 -8.17
N LYS A 63 16.52 19.10 -7.26
CA LYS A 63 15.59 19.47 -6.20
C LYS A 63 14.29 20.05 -6.75
N ILE A 64 14.37 20.90 -7.78
CA ILE A 64 13.18 21.43 -8.46
C ILE A 64 12.42 20.31 -9.19
N ILE A 65 13.10 19.34 -9.80
CA ILE A 65 12.47 18.17 -10.41
C ILE A 65 11.80 17.27 -9.35
N GLU A 66 12.46 17.03 -8.21
CA GLU A 66 11.86 16.31 -7.07
C GLU A 66 10.61 17.05 -6.56
N GLU A 67 10.68 18.36 -6.37
CA GLU A 67 9.53 19.22 -6.00
C GLU A 67 8.42 19.25 -7.07
N LEU A 68 8.74 18.97 -8.34
CA LEU A 68 7.77 18.89 -9.44
C LEU A 68 7.16 17.49 -9.60
N GLU A 69 7.91 16.41 -9.30
CA GLU A 69 7.38 15.05 -9.18
C GLU A 69 6.42 14.91 -7.98
N GLU A 70 6.55 15.77 -6.95
CA GLU A 70 5.60 15.88 -5.85
C GLU A 70 4.21 16.41 -6.23
N LEU A 71 4.01 16.91 -7.47
CA LEU A 71 2.72 17.42 -7.95
C LEU A 71 1.82 16.34 -8.58
N GLU A 72 2.38 15.20 -8.96
CA GLU A 72 1.63 14.00 -9.34
C GLU A 72 1.27 13.22 -8.05
N ASP A 73 0.14 12.51 -7.98
CA ASP A 73 -0.22 11.75 -6.76
C ASP A 73 0.79 10.60 -6.54
N GLY A 74 1.89 10.93 -5.87
CA GLY A 74 3.00 10.03 -5.60
C GLY A 74 2.56 8.80 -4.83
N TYR A 75 1.45 8.88 -4.09
CA TYR A 75 0.85 7.72 -3.44
C TYR A 75 0.68 6.57 -4.43
N GLU A 76 0.00 6.80 -5.55
CA GLU A 76 -0.42 5.74 -6.48
C GLU A 76 0.78 5.19 -7.25
N LYS A 77 1.68 6.07 -7.69
CA LYS A 77 2.96 5.70 -8.34
C LYS A 77 3.77 4.77 -7.45
N TYR A 78 4.02 5.17 -6.20
CA TYR A 78 4.85 4.39 -5.28
C TYR A 78 4.11 3.15 -4.73
N PHE A 79 2.79 3.19 -4.58
CA PHE A 79 2.01 2.02 -4.18
C PHE A 79 2.05 0.93 -5.25
N ASN A 80 1.91 1.30 -6.53
CA ASN A 80 2.00 0.36 -7.64
C ASN A 80 3.42 -0.20 -7.80
N LEU A 81 4.46 0.61 -7.59
CA LEU A 81 5.83 0.10 -7.53
C LEU A 81 6.00 -0.93 -6.40
N ALA A 82 5.50 -0.63 -5.19
CA ALA A 82 5.57 -1.56 -4.06
C ALA A 82 4.86 -2.89 -4.37
N LEU A 83 3.68 -2.84 -5.00
CA LEU A 83 2.95 -4.02 -5.42
C LEU A 83 3.75 -4.86 -6.44
N ASN A 84 4.37 -4.21 -7.42
CA ASN A 84 5.21 -4.89 -8.42
C ASN A 84 6.43 -5.56 -7.77
N TYR A 85 7.15 -4.86 -6.91
CA TYR A 85 8.30 -5.44 -6.20
C TYR A 85 7.89 -6.60 -5.28
N ARG A 86 6.76 -6.49 -4.59
CA ARG A 86 6.21 -7.61 -3.80
C ARG A 86 5.89 -8.82 -4.67
N ASN A 87 5.31 -8.61 -5.86
CA ASN A 87 5.03 -9.71 -6.80
C ASN A 87 6.31 -10.36 -7.36
N LEU A 88 7.43 -9.64 -7.34
CA LEU A 88 8.76 -10.15 -7.67
C LEU A 88 9.49 -10.78 -6.47
N ASP A 89 8.83 -10.88 -5.32
CA ASP A 89 9.41 -11.34 -4.04
C ASP A 89 10.57 -10.46 -3.53
N ASP A 90 10.70 -9.25 -4.07
CA ASP A 90 11.66 -8.24 -3.61
C ASP A 90 11.03 -7.42 -2.48
N LEU A 91 10.99 -8.02 -1.29
CA LEU A 91 10.34 -7.45 -0.11
C LEU A 91 11.05 -6.16 0.38
N ASP A 92 12.33 -5.99 0.06
CA ASP A 92 13.14 -4.81 0.37
C ASP A 92 12.68 -3.58 -0.38
N ASN A 93 12.62 -3.67 -1.71
CA ASN A 93 12.09 -2.59 -2.51
C ASN A 93 10.58 -2.41 -2.28
N ALA A 94 9.82 -3.49 -2.07
CA ALA A 94 8.39 -3.38 -1.74
C ALA A 94 8.16 -2.54 -0.47
N CYS A 95 8.93 -2.80 0.59
CA CYS A 95 8.86 -2.04 1.83
C CYS A 95 9.27 -0.57 1.64
N LEU A 96 10.37 -0.32 0.91
CA LEU A 96 10.81 1.03 0.61
C LEU A 96 9.74 1.84 -0.12
N TYR A 97 9.15 1.28 -1.18
CA TYR A 97 8.19 2.00 -2.00
C TYR A 97 6.82 2.14 -1.34
N VAL A 98 6.39 1.18 -0.49
CA VAL A 98 5.15 1.40 0.28
C VAL A 98 5.35 2.50 1.33
N LEU A 99 6.53 2.60 1.97
CA LEU A 99 6.85 3.69 2.89
C LEU A 99 6.91 5.05 2.18
N LYS A 100 7.48 5.11 0.97
CA LYS A 100 7.39 6.31 0.12
C LYS A 100 5.94 6.66 -0.19
N SER A 101 5.11 5.70 -0.59
CA SER A 101 3.67 5.94 -0.84
C SER A 101 2.96 6.55 0.38
N ILE A 102 3.25 6.01 1.58
CA ILE A 102 2.70 6.50 2.85
C ILE A 102 3.15 7.96 3.13
N SER A 103 4.36 8.37 2.75
CA SER A 103 4.82 9.75 2.97
C SER A 103 4.08 10.79 2.12
N PHE A 104 3.50 10.38 0.99
CA PHE A 104 2.60 11.24 0.19
C PHE A 104 1.19 11.25 0.77
N ASN A 105 0.65 10.08 1.10
CA ASN A 105 -0.70 9.97 1.66
C ASN A 105 -0.85 8.71 2.53
N GLU A 106 -1.29 8.91 3.77
CA GLU A 106 -1.59 7.82 4.68
C GLU A 106 -2.95 7.17 4.34
N LYS A 107 -2.96 6.15 3.47
CA LYS A 107 -4.16 5.34 3.20
C LYS A 107 -4.08 3.97 3.87
N TYR A 108 -5.23 3.45 4.29
CA TYR A 108 -5.32 2.13 4.92
C TYR A 108 -4.76 1.01 4.04
N LEU A 109 -4.89 1.12 2.71
CA LEU A 109 -4.37 0.14 1.75
C LEU A 109 -2.84 0.02 1.80
N ALA A 110 -2.13 1.16 1.90
CA ALA A 110 -0.67 1.16 2.02
C ALA A 110 -0.20 0.52 3.33
N TYR A 111 -0.85 0.82 4.46
CA TYR A 111 -0.55 0.15 5.72
C TYR A 111 -0.94 -1.34 5.70
N SER A 112 -2.02 -1.71 5.03
CA SER A 112 -2.38 -3.13 4.87
C SER A 112 -1.40 -3.87 3.96
N MET A 113 -0.79 -3.21 2.97
CA MET A 113 0.28 -3.77 2.14
C MET A 113 1.56 -3.93 2.96
N LEU A 114 1.93 -2.90 3.72
CA LEU A 114 3.09 -2.91 4.61
C LEU A 114 2.98 -4.03 5.66
N GLY A 115 1.79 -4.26 6.23
CA GLY A 115 1.55 -5.38 7.12
C GLY A 115 1.78 -6.74 6.48
N THR A 116 1.34 -6.91 5.22
CA THR A 116 1.61 -8.15 4.46
C THR A 116 3.09 -8.32 4.12
N ILE A 117 3.78 -7.25 3.73
CA ILE A 117 5.23 -7.30 3.48
C ILE A 117 6.00 -7.70 4.75
N TYR A 118 5.63 -7.14 5.90
CA TYR A 118 6.25 -7.55 7.17
C TYR A 118 5.90 -8.98 7.58
N GLU A 119 4.69 -9.45 7.28
CA GLU A 119 4.30 -10.86 7.49
C GLU A 119 5.16 -11.81 6.64
N GLU A 120 5.37 -11.48 5.36
CA GLU A 120 6.20 -12.24 4.41
C GLU A 120 7.68 -12.26 4.82
N ARG A 121 8.15 -11.20 5.48
CA ARG A 121 9.48 -11.10 6.10
C ARG A 121 9.59 -11.76 7.46
N GLU A 122 8.51 -12.36 7.96
CA GLU A 122 8.41 -12.93 9.30
C GLU A 122 8.58 -11.91 10.46
N ASP A 123 8.51 -10.61 10.18
CA ASP A 123 8.45 -9.57 11.20
C ASP A 123 7.01 -9.37 11.66
N TYR A 124 6.52 -10.34 12.43
CA TYR A 124 5.12 -10.39 12.85
C TYR A 124 4.70 -9.22 13.75
N LEU A 125 5.64 -8.64 14.50
CA LEU A 125 5.34 -7.50 15.38
C LEU A 125 5.13 -6.22 14.57
N GLN A 126 5.95 -5.96 13.55
CA GLN A 126 5.72 -4.81 12.67
C GLN A 126 4.51 -5.05 11.76
N SER A 127 4.25 -6.30 11.36
CA SER A 127 3.04 -6.69 10.64
C SER A 127 1.77 -6.35 11.43
N GLU A 128 1.70 -6.76 12.71
CA GLU A 128 0.60 -6.42 13.62
C GLU A 128 0.38 -4.91 13.71
N LYS A 129 1.45 -4.13 13.95
CA LYS A 129 1.37 -2.67 14.04
C LYS A 129 0.84 -2.04 12.75
N ALA A 130 1.30 -2.50 11.59
CA ALA A 130 0.87 -1.98 10.31
C ALA A 130 -0.60 -2.32 10.01
N PHE A 131 -1.06 -3.53 10.30
CA PHE A 131 -2.48 -3.89 10.18
C PHE A 131 -3.36 -3.09 11.15
N LEU A 132 -2.93 -2.90 12.40
CA LEU A 132 -3.66 -2.06 13.36
C LEU A 132 -3.72 -0.60 12.89
N ARG A 133 -2.64 -0.07 12.29
CA ARG A 133 -2.65 1.26 11.68
C ARG A 133 -3.62 1.35 10.50
N ALA A 134 -3.66 0.33 9.64
CA ALA A 134 -4.66 0.26 8.56
C ALA A 134 -6.09 0.27 9.10
N LEU A 135 -6.39 -0.51 10.16
CA LEU A 135 -7.70 -0.53 10.80
C LEU A 135 -8.05 0.78 11.53
N SER A 136 -7.05 1.53 12.01
CA SER A 136 -7.29 2.86 12.56
C SER A 136 -7.73 3.89 11.51
N LEU A 137 -7.32 3.69 10.25
CA LEU A 137 -7.69 4.53 9.11
C LEU A 137 -8.99 4.07 8.45
N ASN A 138 -9.24 2.76 8.42
CA ASN A 138 -10.50 2.17 7.97
C ASN A 138 -10.86 0.97 8.85
N ASN A 139 -11.69 1.24 9.86
CA ASN A 139 -12.11 0.24 10.84
C ASN A 139 -13.16 -0.76 10.33
N GLN A 140 -13.63 -0.60 9.09
CA GLN A 140 -14.59 -1.51 8.44
C GLN A 140 -13.92 -2.43 7.41
N HIS A 141 -12.59 -2.35 7.23
CA HIS A 141 -11.91 -3.13 6.22
C HIS A 141 -11.75 -4.61 6.62
N ILE A 142 -12.71 -5.44 6.19
CA ILE A 142 -12.82 -6.86 6.53
C ILE A 142 -11.55 -7.65 6.21
N ASN A 143 -10.94 -7.41 5.04
CA ASN A 143 -9.75 -8.14 4.63
C ASN A 143 -8.55 -7.90 5.57
N THR A 144 -8.42 -6.71 6.15
CA THR A 144 -7.36 -6.45 7.14
C THR A 144 -7.64 -7.19 8.46
N TYR A 145 -8.90 -7.29 8.92
CA TYR A 145 -9.22 -8.14 10.07
C TYR A 145 -8.93 -9.62 9.80
N LYS A 146 -9.22 -10.13 8.59
CA LYS A 146 -8.90 -11.52 8.22
C LYS A 146 -7.40 -11.79 8.23
N LYS A 147 -6.60 -10.86 7.68
CA LYS A 147 -5.13 -10.91 7.71
C LYS A 147 -4.59 -10.89 9.14
N LEU A 148 -5.05 -9.94 9.97
CA LEU A 148 -4.61 -9.83 11.36
C LEU A 148 -5.04 -11.04 12.21
N GLY A 149 -6.24 -11.58 11.98
CA GLY A 149 -6.70 -12.81 12.64
C GLY A 149 -5.86 -14.02 12.26
N SER A 150 -5.48 -14.13 10.98
CA SER A 150 -4.57 -15.18 10.49
C SER A 150 -3.16 -15.03 11.08
N LEU A 151 -2.64 -13.81 11.14
CA LEU A 151 -1.36 -13.49 11.77
C LEU A 151 -1.34 -13.91 13.25
N TYR A 152 -2.38 -13.55 14.01
CA TYR A 152 -2.50 -13.90 15.43
C TYR A 152 -2.55 -15.40 15.67
N TYR A 153 -3.33 -16.12 14.86
CA TYR A 153 -3.48 -17.56 15.04
C TYR A 153 -2.26 -18.35 14.57
N ILE A 154 -1.84 -18.12 13.33
CA ILE A 154 -0.86 -18.98 12.64
C ILE A 154 0.57 -18.61 13.03
N LYS A 155 0.88 -17.31 13.08
CA LYS A 155 2.26 -16.84 13.21
C LYS A 155 2.61 -16.49 14.64
N MET A 156 1.75 -15.75 15.33
CA MET A 156 1.99 -15.33 16.71
C MET A 156 1.50 -16.31 17.77
N ARG A 157 0.71 -17.32 17.38
CA ARG A 157 0.15 -18.37 18.25
C ARG A 157 -0.55 -17.80 19.50
N LYS A 158 -1.35 -16.75 19.32
CA LYS A 158 -2.17 -16.18 20.39
C LYS A 158 -3.18 -17.22 20.88
N TYR A 159 -3.42 -17.25 22.18
CA TYR A 159 -4.34 -18.20 22.83
C TYR A 159 -5.81 -17.99 22.41
N PRO A 160 -6.66 -19.04 22.53
CA PRO A 160 -8.07 -18.97 22.19
C PRO A 160 -8.83 -17.78 22.80
N ASP A 161 -8.63 -17.49 24.08
CA ASP A 161 -9.32 -16.38 24.76
C ASP A 161 -8.99 -15.00 24.13
N ALA A 162 -7.73 -14.81 23.73
CA ALA A 162 -7.30 -13.56 23.09
C ALA A 162 -7.90 -13.43 21.68
N MET A 163 -7.97 -14.54 20.95
CA MET A 163 -8.62 -14.59 19.63
C MET A 163 -10.13 -14.39 19.72
N TYR A 164 -10.78 -14.98 20.73
CA TYR A 164 -12.20 -14.77 21.01
C TYR A 164 -12.49 -13.28 21.19
N LYS A 165 -11.75 -12.62 22.09
CA LYS A 165 -11.91 -11.17 22.32
C LYS A 165 -11.70 -10.37 21.04
N TYR A 166 -10.65 -10.68 20.29
CA TYR A 166 -10.34 -10.02 19.02
C TYR A 166 -11.50 -10.12 18.02
N TYR A 167 -12.04 -11.31 17.78
CA TYR A 167 -13.14 -11.50 16.83
C TYR A 167 -14.43 -10.84 17.32
N VAL A 168 -14.76 -10.94 18.60
CA VAL A 168 -15.95 -10.28 19.17
C VAL A 168 -15.89 -8.76 18.96
N ASP A 169 -14.74 -8.14 19.24
CA ASP A 169 -14.56 -6.70 19.05
C ASP A 169 -14.64 -6.34 17.55
N ALA A 170 -13.97 -7.11 16.68
CA ALA A 170 -13.96 -6.87 15.25
C ALA A 170 -15.35 -7.03 14.59
N ILE A 171 -16.13 -8.04 14.97
CA ILE A 171 -17.50 -8.28 14.48
C ILE A 171 -18.43 -7.14 14.90
N LYS A 172 -18.32 -6.65 16.15
CA LYS A 172 -19.08 -5.49 16.62
C LYS A 172 -18.75 -4.22 15.83
N ILE A 173 -17.46 -3.93 15.63
CA ILE A 173 -17.00 -2.73 14.90
C ILE A 173 -17.49 -2.75 13.45
N THR A 174 -17.52 -3.93 12.84
CA THR A 174 -17.94 -4.14 11.44
C THR A 174 -19.45 -4.31 11.27
N ASN A 175 -20.23 -3.97 12.30
CA ASN A 175 -21.69 -4.08 12.32
C ASN A 175 -22.18 -5.48 11.91
N TYR A 176 -21.63 -6.51 12.56
CA TYR A 176 -22.00 -7.91 12.35
C TYR A 176 -21.80 -8.38 10.90
N ASN A 177 -20.68 -7.97 10.29
CA ASN A 177 -20.36 -8.38 8.94
C ASN A 177 -20.27 -9.92 8.82
N LEU A 178 -21.07 -10.48 7.91
CA LEU A 178 -21.19 -11.92 7.73
C LEU A 178 -19.89 -12.58 7.24
N GLU A 179 -19.11 -11.90 6.40
CA GLU A 179 -17.83 -12.44 5.92
C GLU A 179 -16.83 -12.59 7.07
N LEU A 180 -16.73 -11.59 7.96
CA LEU A 180 -15.88 -11.68 9.14
C LEU A 180 -16.37 -12.74 10.13
N THR A 181 -17.70 -12.86 10.30
CA THR A 181 -18.32 -13.85 11.19
C THR A 181 -18.06 -15.28 10.67
N LYS A 182 -18.13 -15.50 9.35
CA LYS A 182 -17.73 -16.76 8.70
C LYS A 182 -16.25 -17.09 8.91
N HIS A 183 -15.38 -16.08 8.85
CA HIS A 183 -13.96 -16.26 9.15
C HIS A 183 -13.73 -16.65 10.61
N TYR A 184 -14.52 -16.10 11.54
CA TYR A 184 -14.48 -16.50 12.95
C TYR A 184 -14.97 -17.94 13.17
N ALA A 185 -16.08 -18.34 12.53
CA ALA A 185 -16.56 -19.72 12.58
C ALA A 185 -15.50 -20.72 12.08
N SER A 186 -14.84 -20.37 10.96
CA SER A 186 -13.73 -21.18 10.41
C SER A 186 -12.52 -21.27 11.38
N TYR A 187 -12.30 -20.23 12.19
CA TYR A 187 -11.29 -20.26 13.24
C TYR A 187 -11.68 -21.22 14.37
N LEU A 188 -12.94 -21.20 14.83
CA LEU A 188 -13.46 -22.10 15.87
C LEU A 188 -13.35 -23.57 15.44
N GLU A 189 -13.68 -23.86 14.17
CA GLU A 189 -13.48 -25.19 13.59
C GLU A 189 -12.02 -25.64 13.63
N ARG A 190 -11.08 -24.74 13.33
CA ARG A 190 -9.64 -25.04 13.34
C ARG A 190 -9.09 -25.32 14.74
N ILE A 191 -9.63 -24.68 15.77
CA ILE A 191 -9.25 -24.97 17.16
C ILE A 191 -10.05 -26.13 17.78
N ASN A 192 -10.91 -26.77 16.99
CA ASN A 192 -11.80 -27.86 17.40
C ASN A 192 -12.78 -27.47 18.52
N ASP A 193 -13.17 -26.19 18.57
CA ASP A 193 -14.27 -25.72 19.42
C ASP A 193 -15.59 -25.85 18.65
N ILE A 194 -16.04 -27.09 18.52
CA ILE A 194 -17.13 -27.48 17.63
C ILE A 194 -18.47 -26.89 18.10
N GLU A 195 -18.73 -26.93 19.40
CA GLU A 195 -19.98 -26.42 19.98
C GLU A 195 -20.16 -24.92 19.68
N TYR A 196 -19.13 -24.10 19.91
CA TYR A 196 -19.18 -22.69 19.55
C TYR A 196 -19.25 -22.48 18.04
N ALA A 197 -18.55 -23.29 17.24
CA ALA A 197 -18.63 -23.19 15.78
C ALA A 197 -20.08 -23.39 15.28
N ILE A 198 -20.79 -24.42 15.78
CA ILE A 198 -22.20 -24.68 15.46
C ILE A 198 -23.08 -23.48 15.85
N ASN A 199 -22.89 -22.93 17.05
CA ASN A 199 -23.66 -21.77 17.51
C ASN A 199 -23.46 -20.55 16.60
N VAL A 200 -22.23 -20.28 16.14
CA VAL A 200 -21.95 -19.19 15.22
C VAL A 200 -22.59 -19.44 13.85
N TRP A 201 -22.50 -20.67 13.31
CA TRP A 201 -23.13 -21.01 12.03
C TRP A 201 -24.66 -20.90 12.05
N ASN A 202 -25.30 -21.32 13.13
CA ASN A 202 -26.74 -21.11 13.34
C ASN A 202 -27.11 -19.61 13.36
N GLY A 203 -26.28 -18.78 14.01
CA GLY A 203 -26.45 -17.33 13.98
C GLY A 203 -26.36 -16.74 12.57
N ILE A 204 -25.38 -17.19 11.77
CA ILE A 204 -25.23 -16.77 10.36
C ILE A 204 -26.45 -17.19 9.53
N LEU A 205 -26.95 -18.42 9.71
CA LEU A 205 -28.12 -18.94 9.00
C LEU A 205 -29.37 -18.10 9.29
N GLY A 206 -29.57 -17.67 10.54
CA GLY A 206 -30.69 -16.82 10.93
C GLY A 206 -30.70 -15.45 10.23
N GLU A 207 -29.52 -14.89 9.95
CA GLU A 207 -29.37 -13.59 9.27
C GLU A 207 -29.40 -13.71 7.73
N GLU A 208 -28.78 -14.74 7.15
CA GLU A 208 -28.75 -14.95 5.69
C GLU A 208 -30.04 -15.59 5.13
N GLY A 209 -30.83 -16.25 5.98
CA GLY A 209 -31.96 -17.08 5.57
C GLY A 209 -31.54 -18.50 5.18
N GLU A 210 -32.45 -19.27 4.57
CA GLU A 210 -32.19 -20.68 4.23
C GLU A 210 -30.96 -20.82 3.31
N SER A 211 -29.98 -21.61 3.78
CA SER A 211 -28.75 -21.91 3.06
C SER A 211 -28.41 -23.38 3.22
N GLU A 212 -28.59 -24.16 2.14
CA GLU A 212 -28.25 -25.58 2.10
C GLU A 212 -26.77 -25.82 2.45
N VAL A 213 -25.88 -24.92 2.01
CA VAL A 213 -24.45 -24.99 2.30
C VAL A 213 -24.18 -24.88 3.81
N ILE A 214 -24.82 -23.94 4.50
CA ILE A 214 -24.64 -23.75 5.95
C ILE A 214 -25.30 -24.90 6.71
N ASN A 215 -26.47 -25.38 6.29
CA ASN A 215 -27.14 -26.53 6.89
C ASN A 215 -26.27 -27.79 6.83
N ASN A 216 -25.70 -28.09 5.65
CA ASN A 216 -24.79 -29.22 5.49
C ASN A 216 -23.53 -29.08 6.37
N LYS A 217 -23.02 -27.85 6.50
CA LYS A 217 -21.88 -27.53 7.36
C LYS A 217 -22.18 -27.79 8.84
N ILE A 218 -23.34 -27.36 9.31
CA ILE A 218 -23.78 -27.58 10.71
C ILE A 218 -23.93 -29.08 10.96
N LEU A 219 -24.58 -29.82 10.05
CA LEU A 219 -24.78 -31.26 10.18
C LEU A 219 -23.44 -32.03 10.27
N GLU A 220 -22.43 -31.63 9.48
CA GLU A 220 -21.08 -32.19 9.55
C GLU A 220 -20.45 -31.97 10.94
N LEU A 221 -20.60 -30.76 11.48
CA LEU A 221 -20.07 -30.41 12.79
C LEU A 221 -20.80 -31.12 13.94
N GLU A 222 -22.12 -31.26 13.86
CA GLU A 222 -22.93 -32.01 14.84
C GLU A 222 -22.50 -33.48 14.90
N LYS A 223 -22.34 -34.12 13.74
CA LYS A 223 -21.82 -35.50 13.69
C LYS A 223 -20.42 -35.60 14.31
N LYS A 224 -19.54 -34.64 14.02
CA LYS A 224 -18.19 -34.60 14.61
C LYS A 224 -18.23 -34.40 16.13
N LEU A 225 -19.22 -33.68 16.65
CA LEU A 225 -19.44 -33.50 18.09
C LEU A 225 -19.90 -34.79 18.75
N GLU A 226 -20.84 -35.53 18.14
CA GLU A 226 -21.30 -36.84 18.60
C GLU A 226 -20.17 -37.88 18.64
N GLU A 227 -19.25 -37.84 17.68
CA GLU A 227 -18.07 -38.72 17.66
C GLU A 227 -17.06 -38.41 18.78
N GLN A 228 -17.13 -37.23 19.40
CA GLN A 228 -16.23 -36.78 20.48
C GLN A 228 -16.79 -37.03 21.89
N SER A 229 -18.08 -37.34 22.01
CA SER A 229 -18.77 -37.65 23.28
C SER A 229 -18.71 -39.12 23.64
#